data_AF-A0A1H1LH26-F1
#
_entry.id   AF-A0A1H1LH26-F1
#
_cell.length_a   1.000
_cell.length_b   1.000
_cell.length_c   1.000
_cell.angle_alpha   90.00
_cell.angle_beta   90.00
_cell.angle_gamma   90.00
#
_symmetry.space_group_name_H-M   'P 1'
#
loop_
_entity.id
_entity.type
_entity.pdbx_description
1 polymer ?
#
loop_
_entity_poly.entity_id
_entity_poly.type
_entity_poly.pdbx_seq_one_letter_code
_entity_poly.pdbx_strand_id
1 'polypeptide(L)'
;MALDSIHGIRGIRRRKKKPSTRSAASDNWPFDVVKRDFCVDAPNRLQVADITYIPARVGWVYASFVLDAYTPGPDPWPSHR
;
A
#
# COMPACT_ATOMS: atom_id res chain seq x y z
N MET A 1 -13.43 0.95 -24.16
CA MET A 1 -13.47 2.28 -23.52
C MET A 1 -12.67 2.19 -22.24
N ALA A 2 -11.45 2.72 -22.23
CA ALA A 2 -10.57 2.70 -21.08
C ALA A 2 -10.97 3.83 -20.14
N LEU A 3 -11.22 3.52 -18.87
CA LEU A 3 -11.43 4.53 -17.84
C LEU A 3 -10.10 5.25 -17.63
N ASP A 4 -10.07 6.52 -17.99
CA ASP A 4 -8.93 7.40 -17.73
C ASP A 4 -8.64 7.41 -16.23
N SER A 5 -7.38 7.09 -15.92
CA SER A 5 -6.86 6.96 -14.57
C SER A 5 -6.94 8.31 -13.87
N ILE A 6 -7.63 8.35 -12.74
CA ILE A 6 -7.76 9.50 -11.84
C ILE A 6 -6.36 10.14 -11.65
N HIS A 7 -6.12 11.29 -12.30
CA HIS A 7 -4.91 12.12 -12.28
C HIS A 7 -3.62 11.63 -12.98
N GLY A 8 -3.66 10.61 -13.84
CA GLY A 8 -2.46 10.20 -14.61
C GLY A 8 -1.28 9.70 -13.77
N ILE A 9 -1.51 9.43 -12.48
CA ILE A 9 -0.52 8.88 -11.57
C ILE A 9 -0.35 7.40 -11.92
N ARG A 10 0.86 7.04 -12.38
CA ARG A 10 1.23 5.65 -12.66
C ARG A 10 2.33 5.22 -11.72
N GLY A 11 2.10 4.14 -10.98
CA GLY A 11 3.12 3.56 -10.10
C GLY A 11 4.39 3.20 -10.86
N ILE A 12 5.56 3.50 -10.27
CA ILE A 12 6.87 3.13 -10.82
C ILE A 12 6.97 1.60 -10.86
N ARG A 13 7.14 1.02 -12.05
CA ARG A 13 7.36 -0.43 -12.23
C ARG A 13 8.85 -0.72 -12.44
N ARG A 14 9.40 -1.68 -11.69
CA ARG A 14 10.79 -2.12 -11.88
C ARG A 14 10.97 -2.86 -13.21
N ARG A 15 12.04 -2.54 -13.93
CA ARG A 15 12.39 -3.15 -15.25
C ARG A 15 12.92 -4.59 -15.14
N LYS A 16 13.41 -5.03 -13.96
CA LYS A 16 13.95 -6.37 -13.70
C LYS A 16 13.43 -6.89 -12.37
N LYS A 17 12.88 -8.11 -12.35
CA LYS A 17 12.41 -8.77 -11.12
C LYS A 17 13.62 -9.22 -10.29
N LYS A 18 13.65 -8.87 -9.01
CA LYS A 18 14.55 -9.49 -8.03
C LYS A 18 14.09 -10.93 -7.73
N PRO A 19 14.95 -11.78 -7.14
CA PRO A 19 14.53 -13.09 -6.67
C PRO A 19 13.27 -12.97 -5.82
N SER A 20 12.32 -13.86 -6.06
CA SER A 20 11.10 -13.93 -5.27
C SER A 20 11.48 -14.13 -3.81
N THR A 21 10.92 -13.32 -2.91
CA THR A 21 10.81 -13.72 -1.51
C THR A 21 10.14 -15.09 -1.52
N ARG A 22 10.83 -16.12 -1.00
CA ARG A 22 10.19 -17.41 -0.79
C ARG A 22 9.24 -17.24 0.39
N SER A 23 7.95 -17.45 0.16
CA SER A 23 6.98 -17.49 1.25
C SER A 23 7.43 -18.53 2.27
N ALA A 24 7.26 -18.21 3.55
CA ALA A 24 7.45 -19.19 4.62
C ALA A 24 6.50 -20.38 4.43
N ALA A 25 6.83 -21.52 5.03
CA ALA A 25 5.92 -22.66 5.08
C ALA A 25 4.57 -22.23 5.67
N SER A 26 3.47 -22.78 5.12
CA SER A 26 2.08 -22.43 5.46
C SER A 26 1.78 -22.51 6.96
N ASP A 27 2.50 -23.38 7.66
CA ASP A 27 2.24 -23.74 9.06
C ASP A 27 2.60 -22.60 10.05
N ASN A 28 3.18 -21.50 9.56
CA ASN A 28 3.55 -20.33 10.36
C ASN A 28 2.89 -19.02 9.87
N TRP A 29 1.78 -19.09 9.12
CA TRP A 29 1.05 -17.88 8.71
C TRP A 29 0.34 -17.25 9.93
N PRO A 30 0.51 -15.94 10.21
CA PRO A 30 -0.27 -15.22 11.22
C PRO A 30 -1.72 -14.98 10.77
N PHE A 31 -2.73 -15.51 11.47
CA PHE A 31 -4.14 -15.44 11.07
C PHE A 31 -4.55 -14.12 10.40
N ASP A 32 -5.22 -14.19 9.24
CA ASP A 32 -5.74 -13.01 8.55
C ASP A 32 -6.97 -12.46 9.28
N VAL A 33 -6.72 -11.69 10.34
CA VAL A 33 -7.75 -11.18 11.26
C VAL A 33 -8.77 -10.27 10.56
N VAL A 34 -8.41 -9.66 9.43
CA VAL A 34 -9.27 -8.77 8.65
C VAL A 34 -9.94 -9.43 7.45
N LYS A 35 -9.67 -10.71 7.17
CA LYS A 35 -10.29 -11.47 6.06
C LYS A 35 -10.24 -10.76 4.70
N ARG A 36 -9.15 -10.05 4.41
CA ARG A 36 -8.99 -9.18 3.22
C ARG A 36 -10.03 -8.05 3.07
N ASP A 37 -10.78 -7.73 4.12
CA ASP A 37 -11.65 -6.56 4.16
C ASP A 37 -10.90 -5.37 4.79
N PHE A 38 -10.71 -4.33 3.99
CA PHE A 38 -10.02 -3.10 4.40
C PHE A 38 -10.98 -1.90 4.50
N CYS A 39 -12.29 -2.13 4.37
CA CYS A 39 -13.29 -1.09 4.52
C CYS A 39 -13.47 -0.77 6.01
N VAL A 40 -13.24 0.48 6.40
CA VAL A 40 -13.48 0.97 7.77
C VAL A 40 -14.32 2.24 7.76
N ASP A 41 -15.21 2.36 8.73
CA ASP A 41 -16.19 3.44 8.87
C ASP A 41 -15.66 4.66 9.65
N ALA A 42 -14.54 4.50 10.34
CA ALA A 42 -13.91 5.56 11.14
C ALA A 42 -12.37 5.41 11.17
N PRO A 43 -11.64 6.52 11.41
CA PRO A 43 -10.20 6.49 11.68
C PRO A 43 -9.83 5.60 12.88
N ASN A 44 -8.57 5.18 12.94
CA ASN A 44 -7.96 4.40 14.01
C ASN A 44 -8.61 3.02 14.26
N ARG A 45 -9.34 2.48 13.27
CA ARG A 45 -9.93 1.13 13.34
C ARG A 45 -9.04 0.05 12.74
N LEU A 46 -8.30 0.39 11.68
CA LEU A 46 -7.40 -0.53 10.99
C LEU A 46 -6.18 0.22 10.49
N GLN A 47 -4.99 -0.26 10.86
CA GLN A 47 -3.72 0.23 10.36
C GLN A 47 -3.10 -0.80 9.43
N VAL A 48 -2.66 -0.36 8.26
CA VAL A 48 -1.93 -1.17 7.28
C VAL A 48 -0.47 -0.77 7.31
N ALA A 49 0.40 -1.74 7.54
CA ALA A 49 1.84 -1.54 7.50
C ALA A 49 2.44 -2.23 6.28
N ASP A 50 3.41 -1.57 5.65
CA ASP A 50 4.24 -2.19 4.62
C ASP A 50 5.71 -1.83 4.84
N ILE A 51 6.58 -2.70 4.37
CA ILE A 51 8.02 -2.48 4.35
C ILE A 51 8.53 -2.81 2.95
N THR A 52 9.22 -1.83 2.35
CA THR A 52 9.77 -1.99 1.01
C THR A 52 11.28 -1.78 1.01
N TYR A 53 11.95 -2.54 0.16
CA TYR A 53 13.37 -2.45 -0.04
C TYR A 53 13.68 -1.51 -1.20
N ILE A 54 14.41 -0.42 -0.92
CA ILE A 54 14.72 0.63 -1.88
C ILE A 54 16.22 0.58 -2.23
N PRO A 55 16.59 0.38 -3.51
CA PRO A 55 17.97 0.58 -3.96
C PRO A 55 18.42 2.01 -3.71
N ALA A 56 19.57 2.16 -3.06
CA ALA A 56 20.25 3.43 -2.91
C ALA A 56 21.48 3.50 -3.84
N ARG A 57 22.10 4.67 -3.95
CA ARG A 57 23.34 4.85 -4.74
C ARG A 57 24.47 3.92 -4.27
N VAL A 58 24.52 3.66 -2.97
CA VAL A 58 25.41 2.68 -2.34
C VAL A 58 24.55 1.80 -1.44
N GLY A 59 24.52 0.50 -1.72
CA GLY A 59 23.75 -0.46 -0.94
C GLY A 59 22.23 -0.28 -1.09
N TRP A 60 21.52 -0.44 0.03
CA TRP A 60 20.06 -0.51 0.06
C TRP A 60 19.53 0.03 1.39
N VAL A 61 18.29 0.52 1.35
CA VAL A 61 17.57 0.98 2.55
C VAL A 61 16.21 0.30 2.63
N TYR A 62 15.70 0.15 3.85
CA TYR A 62 14.33 -0.25 4.11
C TYR A 62 13.49 1.00 4.39
N ALA A 63 12.38 1.14 3.70
CA ALA A 63 11.36 2.12 4.04
C ALA A 63 10.15 1.38 4.61
N SER A 64 9.69 1.80 5.78
CA SER A 64 8.48 1.30 6.43
C SER A 64 7.49 2.43 6.60
N PHE A 65 6.20 2.12 6.47
CA PHE A 65 5.13 3.06 6.73
C PHE A 65 3.93 2.34 7.37
N VAL A 66 3.15 3.11 8.13
CA VAL A 66 1.87 2.69 8.71
C VAL A 66 0.83 3.69 8.24
N LEU A 67 -0.23 3.19 7.60
CA LEU A 67 -1.33 3.99 7.07
C LEU A 67 -2.63 3.60 7.77
N ASP A 68 -3.47 4.59 8.03
CA ASP A 68 -4.86 4.33 8.40
C ASP A 68 -5.62 3.84 7.15
N ALA A 69 -6.41 2.77 7.27
CA ALA A 69 -7.25 2.27 6.18
C ALA A 69 -8.46 3.18 5.91
N TYR A 70 -8.78 4.09 6.83
CA TYR A 70 -9.88 5.02 6.69
C TYR A 70 -9.65 6.00 5.55
N THR A 71 -10.59 6.00 4.59
CA THR A 71 -10.63 6.99 3.52
C THR A 71 -11.79 7.94 3.80
N PRO A 72 -11.53 9.23 4.13
CA PRO A 72 -12.59 10.20 4.22
C PRO A 72 -13.27 10.34 2.85
N GLY A 73 -14.59 10.55 2.86
CA GLY A 73 -15.32 10.84 1.62
C GLY A 73 -14.74 12.06 0.90
N PRO A 74 -15.06 12.24 -0.40
CA PRO A 74 -14.66 13.43 -1.14
C PRO A 74 -15.04 14.68 -0.35
N ASP A 75 -14.11 15.63 -0.28
CA ASP A 75 -14.35 16.89 0.39
C ASP A 75 -15.50 17.63 -0.33
N PRO A 76 -16.50 18.14 0.41
CA PRO A 76 -17.68 18.76 -0.23
C PRO A 76 -17.43 20.17 -0.76
N TRP A 77 -16.20 20.71 -0.69
CA TRP A 77 -15.93 22.11 -1.03
C TRP A 77 -14.98 22.23 -2.21
N PRO A 78 -15.26 23.11 -3.20
CA PRO A 78 -14.29 23.45 -4.22
C PRO A 78 -13.13 24.20 -3.57
N SER A 79 -11.92 23.66 -3.67
CA SER A 79 -10.71 24.37 -3.24
C SER A 79 -10.52 25.60 -4.13
N HIS A 80 -10.91 26.76 -3.62
CA HIS A 80 -10.54 28.04 -4.21
C HIS A 80 -9.04 28.23 -4.04
N ARG A 81 -8.35 28.21 -5.18
CA ARG A 81 -6.98 28.68 -5.33
C ARG A 81 -6.93 30.20 -5.13
#